data_AF-A0A2T4TUT2-F1
#
_entry.id   AF-A0A2T4TUT2-F1
#
_cell.length_a   1.000
_cell.length_b   1.000
_cell.length_c   1.000
_cell.angle_alpha   90.00
_cell.angle_beta   90.00
_cell.angle_gamma   90.00
#
_symmetry.space_group_name_H-M   'P 1'
#
loop_
_entity.id
_entity.type
_entity.pdbx_description
1 polymer ?
#
loop_
_entity_poly.entity_id
_entity_poly.type
_entity_poly.pdbx_seq_one_letter_code
_entity_poly.pdbx_strand_id
1 'polypeptide(L)'
;MTGRVTALICVVLSVVLAAGCRSRSELRLKAVNTSASTIYCLFDPSCTVTFTDSGTTPIPVAAGGTSFLQTRTFVGKSGTPASGLYGYEYRIDLSKAVETMVDVEDFGKVKYMPCQLSIALEFGPIIDTLDYNGDGKTGDLAYVVTSGGPGKIGLDSFERYHNMLTFRFDSPVCAGRLDSEGDSTYFFGLVSARPPRSITATIKETAGIGSASPKMKKNIRHKVLVSAPQIGNE
;
A
#
# COMPACT_ATOMS: atom_id res chain seq x y z
N MET A 1 -21.54 -0.12 66.10
CA MET A 1 -21.18 1.00 65.19
C MET A 1 -20.14 0.48 64.21
N THR A 2 -20.65 0.08 63.07
CA THR A 2 -20.02 -0.63 61.96
C THR A 2 -19.67 0.39 60.89
N GLY A 3 -18.42 0.44 60.45
CA GLY A 3 -18.03 1.27 59.31
C GLY A 3 -16.65 1.87 59.48
N ARG A 4 -15.63 1.16 58.97
CA ARG A 4 -14.30 1.72 58.64
C ARG A 4 -13.32 0.73 57.99
N VAL A 5 -13.80 -0.31 57.29
CA VAL A 5 -12.92 -1.32 56.66
C VAL A 5 -13.22 -1.53 55.17
N THR A 6 -13.79 -0.52 54.50
CA THR A 6 -14.20 -0.65 53.08
C THR A 6 -13.75 0.54 52.24
N ALA A 7 -12.55 1.08 52.50
CA ALA A 7 -12.01 2.21 51.74
C ALA A 7 -10.62 1.94 51.11
N LEU A 8 -9.92 0.87 51.52
CA LEU A 8 -8.55 0.60 51.07
C LEU A 8 -8.43 -0.42 49.94
N ILE A 9 -9.51 -1.14 49.59
CA ILE A 9 -9.50 -2.12 48.49
C ILE A 9 -9.72 -1.46 47.11
N CYS A 10 -10.36 -0.28 47.06
CA CYS A 10 -10.62 0.40 45.79
C CYS A 10 -9.40 1.11 45.17
N VAL A 11 -8.40 1.51 45.96
CA VAL A 11 -7.26 2.31 45.44
C VAL A 11 -6.20 1.43 44.75
N VAL A 12 -6.05 0.18 45.16
CA VAL A 12 -5.03 -0.73 44.58
C VAL A 12 -5.50 -1.33 43.25
N LEU A 13 -6.81 -1.44 43.00
CA LEU A 13 -7.33 -1.98 41.75
C LEU A 13 -7.30 -0.96 40.58
N SER A 14 -7.20 0.34 40.87
CA SER A 14 -7.16 1.38 39.84
C SER A 14 -5.77 1.60 39.22
N VAL A 15 -4.69 1.18 39.89
CA VAL A 15 -3.31 1.38 39.39
C VAL A 15 -2.88 0.27 38.41
N VAL A 16 -3.48 -0.92 38.48
CA VAL A 16 -3.11 -2.05 37.61
C VAL A 16 -3.76 -1.96 36.21
N LEU A 17 -4.82 -1.16 36.03
CA LEU A 17 -5.50 -1.00 34.74
C LEU A 17 -4.89 0.06 33.81
N ALA A 18 -3.96 0.89 34.29
CA ALA A 18 -3.32 1.93 33.46
C ALA A 18 -2.08 1.45 32.69
N ALA A 19 -1.55 0.26 32.99
CA ALA A 19 -0.35 -0.29 32.32
C ALA A 19 -0.65 -1.11 31.05
N GLY A 20 -1.93 -1.29 30.70
CA GLY A 20 -2.37 -2.18 29.62
C GLY A 20 -2.66 -1.51 28.27
N CYS A 21 -2.75 -0.18 28.21
CA CYS A 21 -2.80 0.51 26.92
C CYS A 21 -1.38 0.57 26.34
N ARG A 22 -0.89 -0.57 25.82
CA ARG A 22 0.15 -0.53 24.79
C ARG A 22 -0.39 0.38 23.72
N SER A 23 0.19 1.58 23.63
CA SER A 23 0.05 2.46 22.49
C SER A 23 0.09 1.60 21.24
N ARG A 24 -0.93 1.71 20.39
CA ARG A 24 -0.90 1.23 19.03
C ARG A 24 0.27 1.97 18.38
N SER A 25 1.47 1.40 18.48
CA SER A 25 2.64 1.91 17.79
C SER A 25 2.37 1.61 16.33
N GLU A 26 1.58 2.48 15.69
CA GLU A 26 1.56 2.62 14.24
C GLU A 26 2.99 2.99 13.86
N LEU A 27 3.81 1.97 13.63
CA LEU A 27 5.18 2.14 13.16
C LEU A 27 5.05 2.71 11.74
N ARG A 28 5.02 4.03 11.66
CA ARG A 28 5.00 4.77 10.40
C ARG A 28 6.40 4.71 9.84
N LEU A 29 6.58 3.86 8.85
CA LEU A 29 7.82 3.57 8.16
C LEU A 29 7.89 4.40 6.89
N LYS A 30 9.12 4.66 6.43
CA LYS A 30 9.39 5.30 5.15
C LYS A 30 9.98 4.28 4.19
N ALA A 31 9.50 4.31 2.95
CA ALA A 31 10.15 3.63 1.86
C ALA A 31 11.30 4.50 1.36
N VAL A 32 12.33 3.88 0.78
CA VAL A 32 13.44 4.61 0.16
C VAL A 32 13.17 4.81 -1.33
N ASN A 33 13.51 6.00 -1.82
CA ASN A 33 13.44 6.28 -3.25
C ASN A 33 14.68 5.73 -3.94
N THR A 34 14.49 5.08 -5.08
CA THR A 34 15.56 4.42 -5.83
C THR A 34 15.26 4.39 -7.33
N SER A 35 16.18 3.81 -8.10
CA SER A 35 16.00 3.56 -9.54
C SER A 35 15.62 2.09 -9.80
N ALA A 36 14.97 1.84 -10.93
CA ALA A 36 14.63 0.47 -11.35
C ALA A 36 15.89 -0.39 -11.47
N SER A 37 16.94 0.18 -12.07
CA SER A 37 18.24 -0.50 -12.23
C SER A 37 18.85 -0.87 -10.89
N THR A 38 18.84 0.02 -9.89
CA THR A 38 19.38 -0.25 -8.55
C THR A 38 18.71 -1.46 -7.92
N ILE A 39 17.37 -1.52 -7.97
CA ILE A 39 16.62 -2.67 -7.46
C ILE A 39 16.92 -3.93 -8.27
N TYR A 40 16.88 -3.85 -9.60
CA TYR A 40 17.05 -5.03 -10.45
C TYR A 40 18.46 -5.63 -10.34
N CYS A 41 19.50 -4.83 -10.07
CA CYS A 41 20.84 -5.33 -9.78
C CYS A 41 20.90 -6.18 -8.49
N LEU A 42 19.98 -5.98 -7.54
CA LEU A 42 19.91 -6.82 -6.33
C LEU A 42 19.44 -8.24 -6.66
N PHE A 43 18.72 -8.42 -7.78
CA PHE A 43 18.05 -9.67 -8.15
C PHE A 43 18.69 -10.36 -9.36
N ASP A 44 19.34 -9.62 -10.24
CA ASP A 44 19.96 -10.14 -11.45
C ASP A 44 21.33 -9.51 -11.70
N PRO A 45 22.40 -10.29 -11.94
CA PRO A 45 23.72 -9.73 -12.25
C PRO A 45 23.73 -8.84 -13.50
N SER A 46 22.78 -9.02 -14.42
CA SER A 46 22.60 -8.17 -15.61
C SER A 46 21.79 -6.90 -15.32
N CYS A 47 21.35 -6.70 -14.08
CA CYS A 47 20.45 -5.62 -13.65
C CYS A 47 19.13 -5.57 -14.44
N THR A 48 18.72 -6.69 -15.03
CA THR A 48 17.48 -6.85 -15.77
C THR A 48 16.75 -8.06 -15.20
N VAL A 49 15.55 -7.86 -14.67
CA VAL A 49 14.76 -8.96 -14.08
C VAL A 49 13.79 -9.53 -15.10
N THR A 50 13.62 -10.86 -15.08
CA THR A 50 12.49 -11.52 -15.74
C THR A 50 11.34 -11.61 -14.74
N PHE A 51 10.19 -11.02 -15.07
CA PHE A 51 9.00 -11.13 -14.24
C PHE A 51 8.46 -12.57 -14.26
N THR A 52 8.36 -13.18 -13.08
CA THR A 52 7.79 -14.53 -12.90
C THR A 52 6.26 -14.52 -12.91
N ASP A 53 5.66 -13.42 -12.47
CA ASP A 53 4.23 -13.12 -12.59
C ASP A 53 4.09 -11.63 -12.87
N SER A 54 3.16 -11.28 -13.77
CA SER A 54 2.81 -9.89 -14.06
C SER A 54 1.35 -9.85 -14.49
N GLY A 55 0.55 -9.09 -13.75
CA GLY A 55 -0.88 -8.99 -13.98
C GLY A 55 -1.42 -7.59 -13.70
N THR A 56 -2.56 -7.30 -14.31
CA THR A 56 -3.35 -6.11 -14.03
C THR A 56 -4.73 -6.53 -13.54
N THR A 57 -5.12 -6.07 -12.36
CA THR A 57 -6.46 -6.31 -11.80
C THR A 57 -7.26 -5.00 -11.89
N PRO A 58 -8.45 -4.99 -12.52
CA PRO A 58 -9.29 -3.80 -12.56
C PRO A 58 -9.64 -3.30 -11.16
N ILE A 59 -9.62 -1.99 -10.95
CA ILE A 59 -10.14 -1.37 -9.73
C ILE A 59 -11.59 -0.96 -10.02
N PRO A 60 -12.59 -1.42 -9.26
CA PRO A 60 -14.00 -1.14 -9.51
C PRO A 60 -14.40 0.29 -9.07
N VAL A 61 -13.70 1.30 -9.57
CA VAL A 61 -14.01 2.72 -9.34
C VAL A 61 -15.16 3.17 -10.25
N ALA A 62 -15.96 4.11 -9.78
CA ALA A 62 -16.95 4.78 -10.61
C ALA A 62 -16.27 5.85 -11.49
N ALA A 63 -15.57 5.42 -12.54
CA ALA A 63 -14.93 6.28 -13.53
C ALA A 63 -15.26 5.81 -14.95
N GLY A 64 -15.09 6.70 -15.93
CA GLY A 64 -14.94 6.28 -17.33
C GLY A 64 -13.54 5.71 -17.58
N GLY A 65 -13.37 5.00 -18.69
CA GLY A 65 -12.07 4.47 -19.10
C GLY A 65 -11.61 3.28 -18.25
N THR A 66 -10.29 3.15 -18.05
CA THR A 66 -9.70 1.99 -17.34
C THR A 66 -8.90 2.41 -16.13
N SER A 67 -9.07 1.69 -15.03
CA SER A 67 -8.23 1.79 -13.84
C SER A 67 -7.82 0.38 -13.40
N PHE A 68 -6.55 0.21 -13.03
CA PHE A 68 -6.05 -1.08 -12.60
C PHE A 68 -4.94 -0.97 -11.55
N LEU A 69 -4.81 -2.04 -10.77
CA LEU A 69 -3.64 -2.33 -9.97
C LEU A 69 -2.76 -3.31 -10.74
N GLN A 70 -1.55 -2.88 -11.07
CA GLN A 70 -0.52 -3.73 -11.65
C GLN A 70 0.30 -4.36 -10.53
N THR A 71 0.50 -5.67 -10.62
CA THR A 71 1.44 -6.41 -9.77
C THR A 71 2.49 -7.07 -10.64
N ARG A 72 3.75 -7.06 -10.19
CA ARG A 72 4.85 -7.83 -10.79
C ARG A 72 5.60 -8.56 -9.69
N THR A 73 6.06 -9.77 -9.99
CA THR A 73 6.98 -10.49 -9.12
C THR A 73 8.17 -11.00 -9.92
N PHE A 74 9.31 -11.17 -9.25
CA PHE A 74 10.54 -11.69 -9.83
C PHE A 74 11.38 -12.37 -8.75
N VAL A 75 12.31 -13.23 -9.15
CA VAL A 75 13.11 -14.06 -8.24
C VAL A 75 14.59 -13.72 -8.41
N GLY A 76 15.31 -13.61 -7.29
CA GLY A 76 16.73 -13.32 -7.32
C GLY A 76 17.55 -14.51 -7.78
N LYS A 77 18.47 -14.28 -8.73
CA LYS A 77 19.38 -15.29 -9.27
C LYS A 77 20.54 -15.56 -8.31
N SER A 78 21.14 -16.74 -8.45
CA SER A 78 22.35 -17.12 -7.72
C SER A 78 23.45 -16.07 -7.91
N GLY A 79 24.19 -15.78 -6.83
CA GLY A 79 25.28 -14.80 -6.83
C GLY A 79 24.84 -13.34 -6.68
N THR A 80 23.54 -13.08 -6.47
CA THR A 80 23.02 -11.73 -6.19
C THR A 80 22.67 -11.55 -4.71
N PRO A 81 22.61 -10.31 -4.19
CA PRO A 81 22.18 -10.05 -2.82
C PRO A 81 20.81 -10.64 -2.48
N ALA A 82 19.88 -10.68 -3.45
CA ALA A 82 18.54 -11.21 -3.26
C ALA A 82 18.37 -12.67 -3.73
N SER A 83 19.46 -13.44 -3.85
CA SER A 83 19.43 -14.83 -4.33
C SER A 83 18.36 -15.68 -3.61
N GLY A 84 17.43 -16.25 -4.37
CA GLY A 84 16.33 -17.08 -3.86
C GLY A 84 15.18 -16.32 -3.20
N LEU A 85 15.25 -14.99 -3.11
CA LEU A 85 14.18 -14.13 -2.62
C LEU A 85 13.25 -13.69 -3.76
N TYR A 86 12.03 -13.28 -3.38
CA TYR A 86 10.99 -12.81 -4.29
C TYR A 86 10.79 -11.30 -4.11
N GLY A 87 10.97 -10.56 -5.20
CA GLY A 87 10.60 -9.15 -5.29
C GLY A 87 9.13 -9.02 -5.66
N TYR A 88 8.43 -8.07 -5.03
CA TYR A 88 7.03 -7.75 -5.29
C TYR A 88 6.91 -6.26 -5.58
N GLU A 89 6.43 -5.91 -6.76
CA GLU A 89 6.19 -4.53 -7.18
C GLU A 89 4.70 -4.30 -7.45
N TYR A 90 4.21 -3.15 -6.98
CA TYR A 90 2.82 -2.72 -7.13
C TYR A 90 2.76 -1.34 -7.78
N ARG A 91 1.77 -1.11 -8.63
CA ARG A 91 1.48 0.19 -9.24
C ARG A 91 -0.01 0.38 -9.45
N ILE A 92 -0.55 1.50 -8.96
CA ILE A 92 -1.90 1.93 -9.30
C ILE A 92 -1.81 2.80 -10.55
N ASP A 93 -2.61 2.48 -11.57
CA ASP A 93 -2.67 3.22 -12.83
C ASP A 93 -4.11 3.65 -13.14
N LEU A 94 -4.35 4.95 -13.04
CA LEU A 94 -5.57 5.65 -13.42
C LEU A 94 -5.31 6.61 -14.59
N SER A 95 -4.18 6.51 -15.30
CA SER A 95 -3.82 7.42 -16.41
C SER A 95 -4.89 7.50 -17.50
N LYS A 96 -5.60 6.38 -17.71
CA LYS A 96 -6.71 6.25 -18.65
C LYS A 96 -8.10 6.26 -18.00
N ALA A 97 -8.18 6.53 -16.70
CA ALA A 97 -9.44 6.74 -16.01
C ALA A 97 -9.84 8.20 -16.14
N VAL A 98 -11.12 8.48 -16.36
CA VAL A 98 -11.65 9.84 -16.51
C VAL A 98 -12.86 10.06 -15.60
N GLU A 99 -13.08 11.31 -15.20
CA GLU A 99 -14.27 11.72 -14.46
C GLU A 99 -15.56 11.24 -15.16
N THR A 100 -16.58 10.90 -14.36
CA THR A 100 -17.87 10.46 -14.87
C THR A 100 -19.02 11.14 -14.13
N MET A 101 -20.24 10.98 -14.65
CA MET A 101 -21.44 11.42 -13.95
C MET A 101 -21.93 10.30 -13.03
N VAL A 102 -22.14 10.62 -11.76
CA VAL A 102 -22.76 9.72 -10.79
C VAL A 102 -24.04 10.34 -10.25
N ASP A 103 -25.04 9.51 -9.96
CA ASP A 103 -26.26 9.95 -9.31
C ASP A 103 -26.03 10.05 -7.80
N VAL A 104 -26.25 11.23 -7.24
CA VAL A 104 -26.21 11.49 -5.79
C VAL A 104 -27.60 11.85 -5.32
N GLU A 105 -28.07 11.13 -4.29
CA GLU A 105 -29.33 11.41 -3.61
C GLU A 105 -29.40 12.91 -3.24
N ASP A 106 -30.55 13.54 -3.50
CA ASP A 106 -30.82 14.98 -3.34
C ASP A 106 -30.11 15.96 -4.29
N PHE A 107 -29.13 15.53 -5.10
CA PHE A 107 -28.37 16.42 -6.00
C PHE A 107 -28.45 16.02 -7.48
N GLY A 108 -29.00 14.84 -7.79
CA GLY A 108 -29.07 14.32 -9.15
C GLY A 108 -27.69 13.96 -9.68
N LYS A 109 -27.48 14.17 -10.99
CA LYS A 109 -26.23 13.81 -11.66
C LYS A 109 -25.14 14.83 -11.37
N VAL A 110 -24.05 14.39 -10.75
CA VAL A 110 -22.88 15.21 -10.43
C VAL A 110 -21.62 14.62 -11.04
N LYS A 111 -20.68 15.50 -11.41
CA LYS A 111 -19.35 15.08 -11.85
C LYS A 111 -18.58 14.48 -10.68
N TYR A 112 -17.98 13.32 -10.91
CA TYR A 112 -17.21 12.57 -9.95
C TYR A 112 -15.87 12.14 -10.51
N MET A 113 -14.81 12.48 -9.78
CA MET A 113 -13.44 12.09 -10.08
C MET A 113 -12.90 11.27 -8.91
N PRO A 114 -12.82 9.93 -9.02
CA PRO A 114 -12.33 9.09 -7.93
C PRO A 114 -10.82 9.28 -7.74
N CYS A 115 -10.38 9.32 -6.49
CA CYS A 115 -8.97 9.37 -6.15
C CYS A 115 -8.62 8.38 -5.04
N GLN A 116 -7.55 7.61 -5.24
CA GLN A 116 -7.10 6.59 -4.30
C GLN A 116 -6.10 7.18 -3.29
N LEU A 117 -6.29 6.90 -2.01
CA LEU A 117 -5.47 7.45 -0.91
C LEU A 117 -4.41 6.46 -0.40
N SER A 118 -4.76 5.18 -0.38
CA SER A 118 -3.89 4.15 0.18
C SER A 118 -4.26 2.78 -0.37
N ILE A 119 -3.29 1.85 -0.32
CA ILE A 119 -3.53 0.43 -0.50
C ILE A 119 -3.11 -0.33 0.75
N ALA A 120 -3.94 -1.28 1.18
CA ALA A 120 -3.63 -2.18 2.29
C ALA A 120 -3.64 -3.63 1.80
N LEU A 121 -2.61 -4.39 2.14
CA LEU A 121 -2.49 -5.81 1.82
C LEU A 121 -1.77 -6.58 2.91
N GLU A 122 -2.07 -7.88 3.01
CA GLU A 122 -1.39 -8.78 3.94
C GLU A 122 -0.12 -9.34 3.29
N PHE A 123 1.04 -8.78 3.64
CA PHE A 123 2.30 -9.11 2.96
C PHE A 123 3.13 -10.20 3.67
N GLY A 124 2.84 -10.50 4.95
CA GLY A 124 3.63 -11.47 5.71
C GLY A 124 5.04 -10.96 6.06
N PRO A 125 6.03 -11.86 6.26
CA PRO A 125 7.40 -11.49 6.59
C PRO A 125 8.11 -10.73 5.44
N ILE A 126 8.74 -9.61 5.80
CA ILE A 126 9.50 -8.73 4.91
C ILE A 126 10.99 -8.95 5.18
N ILE A 127 11.80 -8.93 4.12
CA ILE A 127 13.26 -8.91 4.23
C ILE A 127 13.74 -7.48 4.48
N ASP A 128 14.54 -7.30 5.53
CA ASP A 128 15.09 -6.02 5.98
C ASP A 128 16.62 -5.95 5.88
N THR A 129 17.26 -6.99 5.34
CA THR A 129 18.72 -7.08 5.20
C THR A 129 19.25 -6.55 3.88
N LEU A 130 18.36 -6.08 2.99
CA LEU A 130 18.73 -5.51 1.70
C LEU A 130 18.92 -4.00 1.82
N ASP A 131 19.81 -3.47 0.99
CA ASP A 131 20.05 -2.04 0.80
C ASP A 131 19.47 -1.65 -0.56
N TYR A 132 18.32 -0.98 -0.55
CA TYR A 132 17.59 -0.65 -1.78
C TYR A 132 18.07 0.65 -2.42
N ASN A 133 18.73 1.50 -1.65
CA ASN A 133 19.20 2.82 -2.11
C ASN A 133 20.72 2.89 -2.35
N GLY A 134 21.47 1.86 -1.94
CA GLY A 134 22.91 1.74 -2.14
C GLY A 134 23.74 2.58 -1.16
N ASP A 135 23.18 2.98 -0.01
CA ASP A 135 23.90 3.80 0.99
C ASP A 135 24.81 2.99 1.93
N GLY A 136 24.85 1.67 1.74
CA GLY A 136 25.64 0.71 2.51
C GLY A 136 25.00 0.30 3.83
N LYS A 137 23.75 0.70 4.11
CA LYS A 137 23.03 0.34 5.33
C LYS A 137 21.92 -0.66 5.03
N THR A 138 21.75 -1.60 5.96
CA THR A 138 20.58 -2.48 5.98
C THR A 138 19.44 -1.84 6.75
N GLY A 139 18.23 -2.41 6.64
CA GLY A 139 17.02 -1.91 7.29
C GLY A 139 16.02 -1.28 6.33
N ASP A 140 16.31 -1.28 5.02
CA ASP A 140 15.36 -0.83 4.02
C ASP A 140 14.22 -1.86 3.88
N LEU A 141 13.01 -1.46 4.30
CA LEU A 141 11.85 -2.36 4.33
C LEU A 141 11.03 -2.32 3.05
N ALA A 142 10.98 -1.16 2.39
CA ALA A 142 10.25 -0.96 1.14
C ALA A 142 10.97 0.07 0.27
N TYR A 143 10.75 0.01 -1.03
CA TYR A 143 11.32 0.94 -2.00
C TYR A 143 10.25 1.56 -2.90
N VAL A 144 10.59 2.70 -3.50
CA VAL A 144 9.82 3.37 -4.55
C VAL A 144 10.73 3.63 -5.75
N VAL A 145 10.37 3.11 -6.91
CA VAL A 145 11.09 3.24 -8.18
C VAL A 145 10.77 4.59 -8.81
N THR A 146 11.52 5.62 -8.44
CA THR A 146 11.31 7.01 -8.88
C THR A 146 12.02 7.37 -10.18
N SER A 147 12.93 6.50 -10.66
CA SER A 147 13.65 6.66 -11.92
C SER A 147 13.74 5.33 -12.69
N GLY A 148 13.64 5.39 -14.01
CA GLY A 148 13.68 4.21 -14.89
C GLY A 148 12.37 3.41 -14.95
N GLY A 149 11.26 3.95 -14.42
CA GLY A 149 9.93 3.33 -14.44
C GLY A 149 8.81 4.34 -14.67
N PRO A 150 7.58 3.88 -14.97
CA PRO A 150 6.42 4.75 -15.14
C PRO A 150 5.90 5.25 -13.79
N GLY A 151 5.13 6.34 -13.81
CA GLY A 151 4.49 6.89 -12.62
C GLY A 151 4.91 8.32 -12.31
N LYS A 152 4.15 8.95 -11.40
CA LYS A 152 4.43 10.30 -10.88
C LYS A 152 4.19 10.45 -9.38
N ILE A 153 3.36 9.59 -8.78
CA ILE A 153 3.02 9.68 -7.35
C ILE A 153 3.81 8.63 -6.55
N GLY A 154 4.53 9.09 -5.52
CA GLY A 154 5.26 8.24 -4.59
C GLY A 154 4.45 7.80 -3.38
N LEU A 155 5.16 7.26 -2.39
CA LEU A 155 4.62 6.96 -1.08
C LEU A 155 5.03 8.04 -0.08
N ASP A 156 4.09 8.54 0.72
CA ASP A 156 4.42 9.38 1.87
C ASP A 156 4.96 8.52 3.02
N SER A 157 4.28 7.39 3.27
CA SER A 157 4.63 6.47 4.34
C SER A 157 3.92 5.13 4.17
N PHE A 158 4.33 4.15 4.97
CA PHE A 158 3.54 2.95 5.17
C PHE A 158 3.53 2.54 6.63
N GLU A 159 2.45 1.89 7.03
CA GLU A 159 2.25 1.39 8.38
C GLU A 159 2.20 -0.13 8.36
N ARG A 160 2.81 -0.75 9.37
CA ARG A 160 2.72 -2.19 9.58
C ARG A 160 1.95 -2.48 10.87
N TYR A 161 0.89 -3.25 10.74
CA TYR A 161 0.16 -3.82 11.87
C TYR A 161 0.00 -5.32 11.67
N HIS A 162 0.74 -6.11 12.46
CA HIS A 162 0.89 -7.56 12.24
C HIS A 162 1.41 -7.85 10.81
N ASN A 163 0.61 -8.54 10.01
CA ASN A 163 0.93 -8.88 8.62
C ASN A 163 0.31 -7.90 7.61
N MET A 164 -0.52 -6.96 8.07
CA MET A 164 -1.14 -5.95 7.22
C MET A 164 -0.19 -4.77 7.04
N LEU A 165 0.12 -4.47 5.78
CA LEU A 165 0.81 -3.26 5.37
C LEU A 165 -0.19 -2.30 4.76
N THR A 166 -0.16 -1.04 5.18
CA THR A 166 -0.94 0.04 4.58
C THR A 166 0.01 1.09 4.01
N PHE A 167 0.06 1.19 2.69
CA PHE A 167 0.86 2.19 1.98
C PHE A 167 0.00 3.42 1.72
N ARG A 168 0.45 4.59 2.18
CA ARG A 168 -0.18 5.89 1.92
C ARG A 168 0.55 6.59 0.80
N PHE A 169 -0.20 7.07 -0.18
CA PHE A 169 0.36 7.83 -1.29
C PHE A 169 0.70 9.25 -0.86
N ASP A 170 1.76 9.82 -1.43
CA ASP A 170 2.20 11.21 -1.16
C ASP A 170 1.15 12.24 -1.61
N SER A 171 0.36 11.89 -2.62
CA SER A 171 -0.86 12.59 -3.00
C SER A 171 -1.90 11.57 -3.47
N PRO A 172 -3.21 11.87 -3.38
CA PRO A 172 -4.23 10.98 -3.91
C PRO A 172 -4.01 10.71 -5.41
N VAL A 173 -4.14 9.44 -5.83
CA VAL A 173 -4.02 9.02 -7.23
C VAL A 173 -5.38 9.13 -7.89
N CYS A 174 -5.60 10.17 -8.69
CA CYS A 174 -6.90 10.52 -9.24
C CYS A 174 -7.12 10.01 -10.67
N ALA A 175 -8.38 9.81 -11.04
CA ALA A 175 -8.78 9.82 -12.44
C ALA A 175 -8.53 11.22 -13.05
N GLY A 176 -8.41 11.30 -14.37
CA GLY A 176 -8.26 12.55 -15.10
C GLY A 176 -9.60 13.26 -15.31
N ARG A 177 -9.52 14.49 -15.79
CA ARG A 177 -10.69 15.19 -16.37
C ARG A 177 -10.92 14.66 -17.79
N LEU A 178 -12.04 15.01 -18.41
CA LEU A 178 -12.37 14.52 -19.76
C LEU A 178 -11.29 14.83 -20.82
N ASP A 179 -10.53 15.90 -20.59
CA ASP A 179 -9.48 16.45 -21.45
C ASP A 179 -8.06 16.26 -20.88
N SER A 180 -7.89 15.50 -19.79
CA SER A 180 -6.59 15.28 -19.16
C SER A 180 -6.40 13.82 -18.77
N GLU A 181 -5.15 13.35 -18.80
CA GLU A 181 -4.82 12.04 -18.24
C GLU A 181 -5.00 12.05 -16.71
N GLY A 182 -5.30 10.88 -16.16
CA GLY A 182 -5.29 10.67 -14.72
C GLY A 182 -3.90 10.45 -14.16
N ASP A 183 -3.85 9.94 -12.94
CA ASP A 183 -2.61 9.69 -12.23
C ASP A 183 -2.16 8.23 -12.28
N SER A 184 -0.87 8.03 -12.00
CA SER A 184 -0.36 6.71 -11.65
C SER A 184 0.74 6.84 -10.61
N THR A 185 0.86 5.82 -9.76
CA THR A 185 1.98 5.74 -8.84
C THR A 185 3.25 5.34 -9.59
N TYR A 186 4.40 5.67 -9.01
CA TYR A 186 5.60 4.88 -9.24
C TYR A 186 5.37 3.42 -8.84
N PHE A 187 6.20 2.50 -9.33
CA PHE A 187 6.27 1.19 -8.70
C PHE A 187 6.81 1.34 -7.28
N PHE A 188 6.16 0.68 -6.34
CA PHE A 188 6.68 0.51 -4.99
C PHE A 188 6.66 -0.96 -4.66
N GLY A 189 7.62 -1.39 -3.85
CA GLY A 189 7.83 -2.81 -3.65
C GLY A 189 8.52 -3.18 -2.36
N LEU A 190 8.50 -4.47 -2.09
CA LEU A 190 9.10 -5.13 -0.93
C LEU A 190 9.62 -6.50 -1.36
N VAL A 191 10.36 -7.14 -0.45
CA VAL A 191 10.99 -8.44 -0.70
C VAL A 191 10.57 -9.44 0.37
N SER A 192 10.35 -10.69 -0.03
CA SER A 192 10.04 -11.80 0.87
C SER A 192 10.76 -13.08 0.45
N ALA A 193 11.02 -13.97 1.41
CA ALA A 193 11.48 -15.33 1.14
C ALA A 193 10.34 -16.27 0.72
N ARG A 194 9.07 -15.85 0.86
CA ARG A 194 7.91 -16.68 0.53
C ARG A 194 7.50 -16.45 -0.94
N PRO A 195 7.08 -17.50 -1.67
CA PRO A 195 6.61 -17.38 -3.05
C PRO A 195 5.26 -16.63 -3.15
N PRO A 196 4.93 -16.09 -4.33
CA PRO A 196 3.71 -15.33 -4.53
C PRO A 196 2.46 -16.21 -4.47
N ARG A 197 1.38 -15.65 -3.91
CA ARG A 197 0.01 -16.15 -4.03
C ARG A 197 -0.95 -15.00 -4.28
N SER A 198 -2.10 -15.32 -4.86
CA SER A 198 -3.19 -14.34 -4.98
C SER A 198 -3.84 -14.09 -3.62
N ILE A 199 -3.89 -12.82 -3.21
CA ILE A 199 -4.63 -12.35 -2.03
C ILE A 199 -5.51 -11.16 -2.40
N THR A 200 -6.37 -10.75 -1.48
CA THR A 200 -7.18 -9.53 -1.64
C THR A 200 -6.52 -8.34 -0.96
N ALA A 201 -6.15 -7.32 -1.73
CA ALA A 201 -5.81 -6.00 -1.24
C ALA A 201 -7.06 -5.12 -1.10
N THR A 202 -6.95 -4.09 -0.26
CA THR A 202 -7.97 -3.06 -0.07
C THR A 202 -7.42 -1.72 -0.49
N ILE A 203 -7.95 -1.14 -1.56
CA ILE A 203 -7.64 0.24 -1.96
C ILE A 203 -8.69 1.15 -1.33
N LYS A 204 -8.24 2.19 -0.64
CA LYS A 204 -9.11 3.20 -0.05
C LYS A 204 -9.21 4.38 -0.99
N GLU A 205 -10.44 4.74 -1.36
CA GLU A 205 -10.73 5.94 -2.12
C GLU A 205 -10.97 7.11 -1.14
N THR A 206 -10.59 8.31 -1.57
CA THR A 206 -11.07 9.56 -0.96
C THR A 206 -12.56 9.74 -1.24
N ALA A 207 -13.19 10.80 -0.74
CA ALA A 207 -14.54 11.15 -1.16
C ALA A 207 -14.62 11.65 -2.63
N GLY A 208 -13.54 11.52 -3.40
CA GLY A 208 -13.35 12.09 -4.73
C GLY A 208 -13.03 13.58 -4.68
N ILE A 209 -12.68 14.16 -5.82
CA ILE A 209 -12.54 15.61 -6.00
C ILE A 209 -13.70 16.05 -6.92
N GLY A 210 -14.56 16.96 -6.46
CA GLY A 210 -15.74 17.42 -7.22
C GLY A 210 -16.91 17.84 -6.33
N SER A 211 -17.98 18.35 -6.94
CA SER A 211 -19.18 18.82 -6.22
C SER A 211 -19.91 17.73 -5.41
N ALA A 212 -19.63 16.46 -5.71
CA ALA A 212 -20.10 15.29 -4.97
C ALA A 212 -19.33 15.02 -3.65
N SER A 213 -18.11 15.55 -3.53
CA SER A 213 -17.12 15.15 -2.52
C SER A 213 -17.55 15.37 -1.06
N PRO A 214 -18.21 16.49 -0.68
CA PRO A 214 -18.66 16.69 0.69
C PRO A 214 -19.82 15.76 1.13
N LYS A 215 -20.44 15.02 0.19
CA LYS A 215 -21.73 14.35 0.41
C LYS A 215 -21.72 12.84 0.15
N MET A 216 -20.69 12.33 -0.52
CA MET A 216 -20.37 10.90 -0.51
C MET A 216 -19.81 10.50 0.86
N LYS A 217 -20.72 10.28 1.83
CA LYS A 217 -20.44 9.74 3.18
C LYS A 217 -19.96 8.27 3.17
N LYS A 218 -19.11 7.88 2.23
CA LYS A 218 -18.62 6.50 2.16
C LYS A 218 -17.10 6.50 2.16
N ASN A 219 -16.57 5.81 3.17
CA ASN A 219 -15.20 5.33 3.24
C ASN A 219 -15.07 4.23 2.17
N ILE A 220 -15.06 4.62 0.89
CA ILE A 220 -15.12 3.70 -0.24
C ILE A 220 -13.84 2.87 -0.25
N ARG A 221 -14.03 1.56 -0.34
CA ARG A 221 -12.96 0.58 -0.31
C ARG A 221 -13.17 -0.42 -1.43
N HIS A 222 -12.17 -0.53 -2.27
CA HIS A 222 -12.13 -1.48 -3.38
C HIS A 222 -11.35 -2.71 -2.97
N LYS A 223 -11.92 -3.89 -3.19
CA LYS A 223 -11.25 -5.17 -2.99
C LYS A 223 -10.71 -5.61 -4.35
N VAL A 224 -9.39 -5.79 -4.44
CA VAL A 224 -8.71 -6.16 -5.68
C VAL A 224 -7.73 -7.29 -5.42
N LEU A 225 -7.59 -8.20 -6.38
CA LEU A 225 -6.61 -9.28 -6.31
C LEU A 225 -5.19 -8.76 -6.58
N VAL A 226 -4.24 -9.24 -5.80
CA VAL A 226 -2.81 -8.95 -5.93
C VAL A 226 -1.97 -10.18 -5.64
N SER A 227 -0.77 -10.24 -6.21
CA SER A 227 0.24 -11.22 -5.82
C SER A 227 1.00 -10.72 -4.59
N ALA A 228 1.00 -11.50 -3.51
CA ALA A 228 1.72 -11.20 -2.28
C ALA A 228 2.26 -12.49 -1.65
N PRO A 229 3.23 -12.41 -0.71
CA PRO A 229 3.83 -13.59 -0.13
C PRO A 229 2.84 -14.46 0.65
N GLN A 230 3.09 -15.77 0.67
CA GLN A 230 2.31 -16.70 1.49
C GLN A 230 2.48 -16.41 2.99
N ILE A 231 1.36 -16.16 3.67
CA ILE A 231 1.27 -16.16 5.13
C ILE A 231 0.82 -17.57 5.49
N GLY A 232 1.73 -18.38 6.02
CA GLY A 232 1.44 -19.75 6.42
C GLY A 232 0.46 -19.78 7.61
N ASN A 233 -0.42 -20.78 7.63
CA ASN A 233 -0.81 -21.42 8.88
C ASN A 233 0.25 -22.51 9.10
N GLU A 234 1.36 -22.18 9.75
CA GLU A 234 2.22 -23.22 10.33
C GLU A 234 1.73 -23.53 11.74
#